data_AF-A0A661EIX4-F1
#
_entry.id   AF-A0A661EIX4-F1
#
_cell.length_a   1.000
_cell.length_b   1.000
_cell.length_c   1.000
_cell.angle_alpha   90.00
_cell.angle_beta   90.00
_cell.angle_gamma   90.00
#
_symmetry.space_group_name_H-M   'P 1'
#
loop_
_entity.id
_entity.type
_entity.pdbx_description
1 polymer ?
#
loop_
_entity_poly.entity_id
_entity_poly.type
_entity_poly.pdbx_seq_one_letter_code
_entity_poly.pdbx_strand_id
1 'polypeptide(L)'
;RQLRDSGCPNYFGEQRFGRYGDNVDQALAMFAGTKKVRNRQLKGLLISSARSHLFNQLLAERVQLANWTLPLSGEVMMLAGSRSFFVAEEIDMTVQQRLDSGDVLMSGPLWGKGESPAAGEVAVFEQQLPERFPELVEGLSAAGLRQERRPLRLDLSGLEWRWGEGGLVVEFGLPSGSFATAVLREFVDWRNPQPEQ
;
A
#
# COMPACT_ATOMS: atom_id res chain seq x y z
N ARG A 1 -0.43 3.98 22.66
CA ARG A 1 -1.34 5.13 22.44
C ARG A 1 -1.28 5.58 20.98
N GLN A 2 -0.09 5.92 20.45
CA GLN A 2 0.07 6.39 19.06
C GLN A 2 -0.56 5.49 17.98
N LEU A 3 -0.37 4.15 18.04
CA LEU A 3 -1.02 3.23 17.08
C LEU A 3 -2.54 3.13 17.20
N ARG A 4 -3.13 3.42 18.37
CA ARG A 4 -4.60 3.44 18.54
C ARG A 4 -5.21 4.64 17.83
N ASP A 5 -4.54 5.79 17.88
CA ASP A 5 -5.11 7.06 17.45
C ASP A 5 -4.67 7.40 16.00
N SER A 6 -3.48 6.96 15.58
CA SER A 6 -2.88 7.30 14.29
C SER A 6 -2.88 6.14 13.28
N GLY A 7 -3.31 4.94 13.70
CA GLY A 7 -3.19 3.72 12.89
C GLY A 7 -1.73 3.39 12.55
N CYS A 8 -1.53 2.59 11.51
CA CYS A 8 -0.20 2.29 10.95
C CYS A 8 -0.18 2.44 9.43
N PRO A 9 1.00 2.64 8.81
CA PRO A 9 1.13 2.61 7.36
C PRO A 9 0.65 1.27 6.76
N ASN A 10 -0.23 1.33 5.77
CA ASN A 10 -0.91 0.17 5.20
C ASN A 10 -0.06 -0.60 4.15
N TYR A 11 1.20 -0.89 4.48
CA TYR A 11 2.10 -1.62 3.59
C TYR A 11 1.58 -3.01 3.23
N PHE A 12 1.89 -3.46 2.00
CA PHE A 12 1.90 -4.88 1.70
C PHE A 12 3.10 -5.54 2.41
N GLY A 13 2.85 -6.59 3.19
CA GLY A 13 3.91 -7.32 3.90
C GLY A 13 4.78 -8.18 2.98
N GLU A 14 5.95 -8.59 3.46
CA GLU A 14 6.96 -9.40 2.75
C GLU A 14 6.41 -10.62 2.02
N GLN A 15 5.44 -11.31 2.63
CA GLN A 15 4.80 -12.50 2.06
C GLN A 15 4.19 -12.23 0.66
N ARG A 16 3.84 -10.97 0.35
CA ARG A 16 3.32 -10.54 -0.95
C ARG A 16 4.36 -10.63 -2.06
N PHE A 17 5.65 -10.54 -1.73
CA PHE A 17 6.73 -10.42 -2.69
C PHE A 17 7.47 -11.75 -2.94
N GLY A 18 6.93 -12.86 -2.44
CA GLY A 18 7.51 -14.18 -2.67
C GLY A 18 8.65 -14.49 -1.70
N ARG A 19 9.31 -15.63 -1.89
CA ARG A 19 10.48 -15.99 -1.07
C ARG A 19 11.63 -15.08 -1.47
N TYR A 20 12.20 -14.36 -0.50
CA TYR A 20 13.30 -13.41 -0.72
C TYR A 20 12.96 -12.19 -1.61
N GLY A 21 11.68 -11.91 -1.88
CA GLY A 21 11.27 -10.74 -2.68
C GLY A 21 11.30 -10.93 -4.20
N ASP A 22 11.52 -12.16 -4.68
CA ASP A 22 11.75 -12.46 -6.09
C ASP A 22 10.53 -12.25 -7.01
N ASN A 23 9.32 -12.08 -6.49
CA ASN A 23 8.13 -11.90 -7.32
C ASN A 23 8.18 -10.62 -8.16
N VAL A 24 8.84 -9.56 -7.70
CA VAL A 24 8.95 -8.31 -8.47
C VAL A 24 9.88 -8.51 -9.66
N ASP A 25 11.03 -9.15 -9.46
CA ASP A 25 11.97 -9.49 -10.53
C ASP A 25 11.35 -10.46 -11.54
N GLN A 26 10.57 -11.43 -11.05
CA GLN A 26 9.82 -12.34 -11.91
C GLN A 26 8.73 -11.60 -12.70
N ALA A 27 8.08 -10.58 -12.13
CA ALA A 27 7.13 -9.74 -12.83
C ALA A 27 7.82 -8.92 -13.93
N LEU A 28 8.98 -8.32 -13.64
CA LEU A 28 9.81 -7.62 -14.63
C LEU A 28 10.21 -8.53 -15.79
N ALA A 29 10.76 -9.72 -15.49
CA ALA A 29 11.12 -10.70 -16.52
C ALA A 29 9.90 -11.15 -17.35
N MET A 30 8.73 -11.25 -16.73
CA MET A 30 7.49 -11.58 -17.42
C MET A 30 7.02 -10.43 -18.32
N PHE A 31 7.11 -9.17 -17.88
CA PHE A 31 6.75 -8.00 -18.67
C PHE A 31 7.70 -7.79 -19.85
N ALA A 32 9.00 -8.03 -19.65
CA ALA A 32 10.01 -8.00 -20.71
C ALA A 32 9.94 -9.18 -21.69
N GLY A 33 9.06 -10.16 -21.45
CA GLY A 33 8.91 -11.36 -22.29
C GLY A 33 10.05 -12.38 -22.18
N THR A 34 11.04 -12.12 -21.31
CA THR A 34 12.18 -13.03 -21.05
C THR A 34 11.77 -14.24 -20.20
N LYS A 35 10.64 -14.16 -19.48
CA LYS A 35 10.02 -15.26 -18.74
C LYS A 35 8.59 -15.52 -19.19
N LYS A 36 8.32 -16.73 -19.71
CA LYS A 36 6.95 -17.17 -20.05
C LYS A 36 6.25 -17.76 -18.82
N VAL A 37 5.23 -17.07 -18.32
CA VAL A 37 4.39 -17.54 -17.21
C VAL A 37 3.05 -18.06 -17.76
N ARG A 38 2.92 -19.39 -17.84
CA ARG A 38 1.70 -20.06 -18.34
C ARG A 38 0.62 -20.20 -17.28
N ASN A 39 1.02 -20.35 -16.01
CA ASN A 39 0.06 -20.49 -14.91
C ASN A 39 -0.61 -19.13 -14.64
N ARG A 40 -1.93 -19.08 -14.81
CA ARG A 40 -2.74 -17.87 -14.62
C ARG A 40 -2.72 -17.34 -13.17
N GLN A 41 -2.71 -18.24 -12.18
CA GLN A 41 -2.64 -17.85 -10.77
C GLN A 41 -1.30 -17.21 -10.45
N LEU A 42 -0.20 -17.82 -10.91
CA LEU A 42 1.14 -17.26 -10.75
C LEU A 42 1.24 -15.91 -11.47
N LYS A 43 0.74 -15.81 -12.71
CA LYS A 43 0.70 -14.53 -13.44
C LYS A 43 -0.04 -13.45 -12.66
N GLY A 44 -1.21 -13.78 -12.09
CA GLY A 44 -1.97 -12.86 -11.24
C GLY A 44 -1.21 -12.44 -9.98
N LEU A 45 -0.49 -13.38 -9.35
CA LEU A 45 0.35 -13.10 -8.19
C LEU A 45 1.49 -12.13 -8.54
N LEU A 46 2.25 -12.39 -9.62
CA LEU A 46 3.36 -11.53 -10.03
C LEU A 46 2.89 -10.11 -10.37
N ILE A 47 1.77 -9.99 -11.09
CA ILE A 47 1.14 -8.69 -11.39
C ILE A 47 0.73 -7.98 -10.09
N SER A 48 0.12 -8.71 -9.16
CA SER A 48 -0.24 -8.15 -7.85
C SER A 48 0.99 -7.67 -7.08
N SER A 49 2.09 -8.44 -7.08
CA SER A 49 3.33 -8.07 -6.41
C SER A 49 3.95 -6.81 -7.00
N ALA A 50 3.93 -6.63 -8.33
CA ALA A 50 4.39 -5.40 -8.98
C ALA A 50 3.60 -4.16 -8.55
N ARG A 51 2.25 -4.23 -8.52
CA ARG A 51 1.42 -3.10 -8.02
C ARG A 51 1.67 -2.81 -6.55
N SER A 52 1.77 -3.87 -5.74
CA SER A 52 2.08 -3.75 -4.32
C SER A 52 3.44 -3.10 -4.08
N HIS A 53 4.41 -3.33 -4.96
CA HIS A 53 5.73 -2.71 -4.87
C HIS A 53 5.62 -1.19 -5.08
N LEU A 54 4.99 -0.74 -6.17
CA LEU A 54 4.81 0.69 -6.45
C LEU A 54 4.05 1.41 -5.33
N PHE A 55 2.98 0.80 -4.82
CA PHE A 55 2.25 1.33 -3.66
C PHE A 55 3.16 1.47 -2.43
N ASN A 56 3.94 0.42 -2.10
CA ASN A 56 4.84 0.46 -0.95
C ASN A 56 5.94 1.53 -1.12
N GLN A 57 6.45 1.75 -2.34
CA GLN A 57 7.45 2.80 -2.61
C GLN A 57 6.89 4.19 -2.33
N LEU A 58 5.68 4.48 -2.82
CA LEU A 58 5.02 5.76 -2.55
C LEU A 58 4.71 5.94 -1.06
N LEU A 59 4.17 4.91 -0.41
CA LEU A 59 3.87 4.98 1.02
C LEU A 59 5.15 5.14 1.85
N ALA A 60 6.27 4.52 1.47
CA ALA A 60 7.56 4.70 2.12
C ALA A 60 8.04 6.15 2.04
N GLU A 61 7.91 6.79 0.88
CA GLU A 61 8.25 8.21 0.72
C GLU A 61 7.35 9.11 1.58
N ARG A 62 6.03 8.87 1.58
CA ARG A 62 5.08 9.61 2.44
C ARG A 62 5.36 9.42 3.94
N VAL A 63 5.80 8.23 4.35
CA VAL A 63 6.19 7.95 5.74
C VAL A 63 7.49 8.67 6.10
N GLN A 64 8.50 8.65 5.23
CA GLN A 64 9.77 9.35 5.44
C GLN A 64 9.58 10.86 5.57
N LEU A 65 8.64 11.44 4.82
CA LEU A 65 8.27 12.85 4.88
C LEU A 65 7.23 13.17 5.98
N ALA A 66 6.85 12.18 6.78
CA ALA A 66 5.86 12.32 7.86
C ALA A 66 4.50 12.90 7.42
N ASN A 67 4.10 12.71 6.15
CA ASN A 67 2.87 13.23 5.59
C ASN A 67 1.87 12.14 5.18
N TRP A 68 2.13 10.87 5.49
CA TRP A 68 1.21 9.75 5.21
C TRP A 68 -0.13 9.82 5.98
N THR A 69 -0.20 10.64 7.05
CA THR A 69 -1.43 10.96 7.80
C THR A 69 -1.92 12.40 7.59
N LEU A 70 -1.27 13.18 6.72
CA LEU A 70 -1.60 14.57 6.46
C LEU A 70 -2.17 14.71 5.04
N PRO A 71 -3.41 15.22 4.88
CA PRO A 71 -3.97 15.42 3.55
C PRO A 71 -3.25 16.57 2.84
N LEU A 72 -2.85 16.35 1.60
CA LEU A 72 -2.20 17.34 0.73
C LEU A 72 -3.16 17.77 -0.39
N SER A 73 -2.84 18.85 -1.12
CA SER A 73 -3.63 19.23 -2.29
C SER A 73 -3.58 18.15 -3.38
N GLY A 74 -4.75 17.84 -3.95
CA GLY A 74 -4.91 16.86 -5.02
C GLY A 74 -4.90 15.39 -4.56
N GLU A 75 -5.13 15.14 -3.27
CA GLU A 75 -5.32 13.81 -2.70
C GLU A 75 -6.41 13.03 -3.42
N VAL A 76 -6.16 11.75 -3.68
CA VAL A 76 -7.17 10.83 -4.19
C VAL A 76 -7.79 10.12 -3.00
N MET A 77 -9.02 10.51 -2.67
CA MET A 77 -9.74 10.02 -1.50
C MET A 77 -10.59 8.81 -1.87
N MET A 78 -10.49 7.73 -1.10
CA MET A 78 -11.35 6.55 -1.21
C MET A 78 -12.55 6.67 -0.26
N LEU A 79 -13.75 6.34 -0.73
CA LEU A 79 -14.91 6.17 0.15
C LEU A 79 -14.72 4.91 0.99
N ALA A 80 -14.83 5.04 2.32
CA ALA A 80 -14.63 3.93 3.24
C ALA A 80 -15.57 2.74 2.93
N GLY A 81 -15.02 1.53 3.02
CA GLY A 81 -15.76 0.29 2.74
C GLY A 81 -16.05 0.03 1.24
N SER A 82 -15.54 0.86 0.32
CA SER A 82 -15.75 0.69 -1.12
C SER A 82 -14.44 0.74 -1.92
N ARG A 83 -14.54 0.57 -3.25
CA ARG A 83 -13.44 0.81 -4.20
C ARG A 83 -13.55 2.16 -4.92
N SER A 84 -14.59 2.93 -4.63
CA SER A 84 -14.84 4.23 -5.25
C SER A 84 -13.87 5.26 -4.68
N PHE A 85 -13.41 6.15 -5.54
CA PHE A 85 -12.52 7.25 -5.15
C PHE A 85 -12.85 8.52 -5.94
N PHE A 86 -12.42 9.66 -5.42
CA PHE A 86 -12.50 10.97 -6.06
C PHE A 86 -11.23 11.78 -5.77
N VAL A 87 -10.97 12.81 -6.56
CA VAL A 87 -9.84 13.73 -6.35
C VAL A 87 -10.32 14.92 -5.52
N ALA A 88 -9.65 15.19 -4.42
CA ALA A 88 -9.83 16.40 -3.63
C ALA A 88 -8.76 17.41 -4.06
N GLU A 89 -9.08 18.30 -5.00
CA GLU A 89 -8.17 19.33 -5.48
C GLU A 89 -7.68 20.23 -4.32
N GLU A 90 -8.60 20.56 -3.40
CA GLU A 90 -8.32 21.25 -2.15
C GLU A 90 -8.88 20.46 -0.95
N ILE A 91 -8.26 20.65 0.22
CA ILE A 91 -8.70 20.06 1.48
C ILE A 91 -9.52 21.12 2.24
N ASP A 92 -10.78 21.24 1.87
CA ASP A 92 -11.72 22.11 2.56
C ASP A 92 -12.23 21.50 3.88
N MET A 93 -13.04 22.27 4.62
CA MET A 93 -13.60 21.79 5.89
C MET A 93 -14.49 20.54 5.72
N THR A 94 -15.13 20.37 4.56
CA THR A 94 -16.00 19.22 4.28
C THR A 94 -15.18 17.95 4.12
N VAL A 95 -14.11 18.01 3.33
CA VAL A 95 -13.15 16.91 3.15
C VAL A 95 -12.48 16.58 4.47
N GLN A 96 -12.05 17.59 5.24
CA GLN A 96 -11.45 17.39 6.55
C GLN A 96 -12.40 16.67 7.51
N GLN A 97 -13.66 17.10 7.59
CA GLN A 97 -14.65 16.46 8.47
C GLN A 97 -14.90 14.99 8.07
N ARG A 98 -14.87 14.65 6.78
CA ARG A 98 -15.04 13.27 6.29
C ARG A 98 -13.80 12.41 6.55
N LEU A 99 -12.60 13.00 6.55
CA LEU A 99 -11.38 12.31 6.98
C LEU A 99 -11.42 12.02 8.49
N ASP A 100 -11.82 13.02 9.29
CA ASP A 100 -11.90 12.91 10.74
C ASP A 100 -12.94 11.86 11.18
N SER A 101 -14.06 11.76 10.45
CA SER A 101 -15.09 10.74 10.71
C SER A 101 -14.74 9.35 10.14
N GLY A 102 -13.73 9.25 9.28
CA GLY A 102 -13.35 8.03 8.58
C GLY A 102 -14.29 7.64 7.44
N ASP A 103 -15.16 8.55 6.96
CA ASP A 103 -16.01 8.34 5.79
C ASP A 103 -15.20 8.30 4.49
N VAL A 104 -14.06 9.01 4.46
CA VAL A 104 -13.08 8.94 3.38
C VAL A 104 -11.67 8.67 3.90
N LEU A 105 -10.85 8.06 3.05
CA LEU A 105 -9.50 7.65 3.38
C LEU A 105 -8.53 8.17 2.31
N MET A 106 -7.41 8.77 2.72
CA MET A 106 -6.29 9.03 1.82
C MET A 106 -5.78 7.71 1.25
N SER A 107 -5.35 7.73 -0.01
CA SER A 107 -4.99 6.51 -0.73
C SER A 107 -3.76 6.68 -1.60
N GLY A 108 -3.10 5.56 -1.91
CA GLY A 108 -2.03 5.47 -2.90
C GLY A 108 -2.45 4.62 -4.11
N PRO A 109 -1.73 4.73 -5.24
CA PRO A 109 -2.08 4.04 -6.46
C PRO A 109 -1.75 2.54 -6.36
N LEU A 110 -2.71 1.72 -6.77
CA LEU A 110 -2.42 0.40 -7.31
C LEU A 110 -2.38 0.55 -8.82
N TRP A 111 -1.18 0.73 -9.36
CA TRP A 111 -0.99 1.20 -10.72
C TRP A 111 -1.67 0.30 -11.77
N GLY A 112 -2.22 0.93 -12.79
CA GLY A 112 -2.85 0.29 -13.93
C GLY A 112 -2.67 1.12 -15.19
N LYS A 113 -3.53 0.90 -16.18
CA LYS A 113 -3.52 1.60 -17.46
C LYS A 113 -3.98 3.04 -17.29
N GLY A 114 -3.30 3.94 -18.01
CA GLY A 114 -3.59 5.37 -18.02
C GLY A 114 -2.85 6.11 -16.90
N GLU A 115 -3.03 7.42 -16.87
CA GLU A 115 -2.40 8.29 -15.90
C GLU A 115 -3.06 8.17 -14.52
N SER A 116 -2.31 8.53 -13.49
CA SER A 116 -2.89 8.69 -12.16
C SER A 116 -3.87 9.87 -12.16
N PRO A 117 -5.03 9.76 -11.50
CA PRO A 117 -5.94 10.89 -11.31
C PRO A 117 -5.46 11.89 -10.25
N ALA A 118 -4.36 11.61 -9.53
CA ALA A 118 -3.83 12.54 -8.53
C ALA A 118 -3.50 13.91 -9.12
N ALA A 119 -3.75 14.97 -8.35
CA ALA A 119 -3.48 16.35 -8.74
C ALA A 119 -2.54 17.02 -7.72
N GLY A 120 -2.24 18.30 -7.93
CA GLY A 120 -1.54 19.14 -6.95
C GLY A 120 -0.22 18.53 -6.46
N GLU A 121 -0.02 18.56 -5.14
CA GLU A 121 1.17 18.00 -4.50
C GLU A 121 1.22 16.47 -4.61
N VAL A 122 0.08 15.79 -4.59
CA VAL A 122 0.02 14.32 -4.67
C VAL A 122 0.43 13.80 -6.04
N ALA A 123 0.14 14.55 -7.11
CA ALA A 123 0.59 14.22 -8.46
C ALA A 123 2.12 14.08 -8.54
N VAL A 124 2.86 14.92 -7.81
CA VAL A 124 4.33 14.88 -7.80
C VAL A 124 4.83 13.53 -7.27
N PHE A 125 4.25 13.02 -6.18
CA PHE A 125 4.60 11.70 -5.63
C PHE A 125 4.27 10.58 -6.61
N GLU A 126 3.11 10.64 -7.26
CA GLU A 126 2.68 9.58 -8.16
C GLU A 126 3.42 9.60 -9.50
N GLN A 127 3.84 10.77 -9.98
CA GLN A 127 4.64 10.92 -11.22
C GLN A 127 6.07 10.41 -11.06
N GLN A 128 6.63 10.39 -9.85
CA GLN A 128 7.92 9.76 -9.60
C GLN A 128 7.91 8.24 -9.84
N LEU A 129 6.74 7.57 -9.78
CA LEU A 129 6.66 6.13 -9.96
C LEU A 129 7.04 5.69 -11.40
N PRO A 130 6.45 6.27 -12.46
CA PRO A 130 6.92 6.06 -13.83
C PRO A 130 8.39 6.42 -14.06
N GLU A 131 8.90 7.48 -13.42
CA GLU A 131 10.29 7.91 -13.58
C GLU A 131 11.27 6.91 -12.97
N ARG A 132 10.95 6.39 -11.77
CA ARG A 132 11.81 5.47 -11.02
C ARG A 132 11.65 4.01 -11.44
N PHE A 133 10.47 3.63 -11.92
CA PHE A 133 10.11 2.24 -12.23
C PHE A 133 9.37 2.12 -13.57
N PRO A 134 9.94 2.61 -14.69
CA PRO A 134 9.27 2.64 -15.98
C PRO A 134 8.82 1.25 -16.44
N GLU A 135 9.65 0.22 -16.27
CA GLU A 135 9.34 -1.14 -16.74
C GLU A 135 8.16 -1.77 -15.98
N LEU A 136 8.01 -1.46 -14.69
CA LEU A 136 6.85 -1.91 -13.90
C LEU A 136 5.58 -1.20 -14.36
N VAL A 137 5.64 0.12 -14.55
CA VAL A 137 4.49 0.93 -14.98
C VAL A 137 4.01 0.53 -16.37
N GLU A 138 4.94 0.38 -17.32
CA GLU A 138 4.64 -0.06 -18.69
C GLU A 138 4.07 -1.48 -18.71
N GLY A 139 4.71 -2.41 -17.99
CA GLY A 139 4.26 -3.79 -17.90
C GLY A 139 2.85 -3.93 -17.29
N LEU A 140 2.56 -3.17 -16.23
CA LEU A 140 1.24 -3.13 -15.60
C LEU A 140 0.18 -2.50 -16.52
N SER A 141 0.54 -1.45 -17.25
CA SER A 141 -0.34 -0.79 -18.23
C SER A 141 -0.68 -1.73 -19.40
N ALA A 142 0.34 -2.44 -19.92
CA ALA A 142 0.19 -3.44 -20.98
C ALA A 142 -0.60 -4.67 -20.53
N ALA A 143 -0.56 -5.02 -19.23
CA ALA A 143 -1.38 -6.07 -18.65
C ALA A 143 -2.88 -5.72 -18.59
N GLY A 144 -3.27 -4.49 -18.95
CA GLY A 144 -4.67 -4.08 -19.11
C GLY A 144 -5.43 -3.88 -17.80
N LEU A 145 -4.71 -3.66 -16.69
CA LEU A 145 -5.33 -3.37 -15.40
C LEU A 145 -5.90 -1.96 -15.36
N ARG A 146 -6.90 -1.73 -14.51
CA ARG A 146 -7.41 -0.38 -14.23
C ARG A 146 -6.62 0.26 -13.10
N GLN A 147 -6.56 1.59 -13.09
CA GLN A 147 -6.14 2.31 -11.90
C GLN A 147 -7.10 1.97 -10.75
N GLU A 148 -6.54 1.52 -9.63
CA GLU A 148 -7.27 1.33 -8.39
C GLU A 148 -6.50 2.03 -7.28
N ARG A 149 -7.14 2.15 -6.11
CA ARG A 149 -6.58 2.83 -4.96
C ARG A 149 -6.53 1.88 -3.77
N ARG A 150 -5.56 2.12 -2.88
CA ARG A 150 -5.45 1.46 -1.59
C ARG A 150 -5.28 2.52 -0.49
N PRO A 151 -5.98 2.44 0.65
CA PRO A 151 -5.78 3.38 1.75
C PRO A 151 -4.32 3.41 2.22
N LEU A 152 -3.77 4.59 2.49
CA LEU A 152 -2.40 4.75 3.01
C LEU A 152 -2.30 4.34 4.48
N ARG A 153 -3.36 4.55 5.25
CA ARG A 153 -3.47 4.21 6.67
C ARG A 153 -4.30 2.95 6.87
N LEU A 154 -3.85 2.12 7.79
CA LEU A 154 -4.57 0.96 8.29
C LEU A 154 -5.03 1.25 9.71
N ASP A 155 -6.34 1.35 9.89
CA ASP A 155 -6.97 1.59 11.19
C ASP A 155 -7.17 0.28 11.94
N LEU A 156 -6.85 0.29 13.22
CA LEU A 156 -6.95 -0.86 14.12
C LEU A 156 -8.16 -0.70 15.03
N SER A 157 -9.02 -1.71 15.07
CA SER A 157 -10.13 -1.75 16.03
C SER A 157 -9.77 -2.61 17.23
N GLY A 158 -10.22 -2.23 18.43
CA GLY A 158 -10.05 -3.05 19.64
C GLY A 158 -8.59 -3.39 19.97
N LEU A 159 -7.64 -2.48 19.71
CA LEU A 159 -6.23 -2.74 20.00
C LEU A 159 -5.99 -2.84 21.50
N GLU A 160 -5.75 -4.04 22.00
CA GLU A 160 -5.42 -4.35 23.38
C GLU A 160 -4.08 -5.09 23.46
N TRP A 161 -3.35 -4.91 24.57
CA TRP A 161 -2.12 -5.65 24.80
C TRP A 161 -1.92 -5.95 26.28
N ARG A 162 -1.29 -7.10 26.55
CA ARG A 162 -0.92 -7.53 27.90
C ARG A 162 0.35 -8.37 27.88
N TRP A 163 1.15 -8.24 28.93
CA TRP A 163 2.26 -9.15 29.17
C TRP A 163 1.75 -10.42 29.86
N GLY A 164 2.08 -11.59 29.30
CA GLY A 164 1.84 -12.90 29.91
C GLY A 164 3.14 -13.65 30.15
N GLU A 165 3.06 -14.86 30.73
CA GLU A 165 4.24 -15.66 31.10
C GLU A 165 5.17 -16.00 29.92
N GLY A 166 4.67 -16.00 28.68
CA GLY A 166 5.43 -16.32 27.46
C GLY A 166 5.75 -15.13 26.55
N GLY A 167 5.44 -13.90 26.95
CA GLY A 167 5.70 -12.70 26.15
C GLY A 167 4.52 -11.74 26.02
N LEU A 168 4.59 -10.87 25.01
CA LEU A 168 3.57 -9.87 24.72
C LEU A 168 2.42 -10.49 23.91
N VAL A 169 1.19 -10.37 24.42
CA VAL A 169 -0.04 -10.71 23.69
C VAL A 169 -0.65 -9.40 23.19
N VAL A 170 -0.93 -9.33 21.89
CA VAL A 170 -1.56 -8.18 21.24
C VAL A 170 -2.81 -8.65 20.51
N GLU A 171 -3.93 -7.99 20.74
CA GLU A 171 -5.23 -8.26 20.13
C GLU A 171 -5.70 -7.02 19.38
N PHE A 172 -6.17 -7.19 18.14
CA PHE A 172 -6.73 -6.11 17.32
C PHE A 172 -7.55 -6.69 16.15
N GLY A 173 -8.53 -5.92 15.70
CA GLY A 173 -9.28 -6.18 14.48
C GLY A 173 -8.67 -5.47 13.27
N LEU A 174 -8.81 -6.10 12.11
CA LEU A 174 -8.34 -5.57 10.83
C LEU A 174 -9.47 -5.56 9.79
N PRO A 175 -9.53 -4.54 8.92
CA PRO A 175 -10.37 -4.60 7.73
C PRO A 175 -9.90 -5.70 6.77
N SER A 176 -10.84 -6.23 6.00
CA SER A 176 -10.57 -7.30 5.03
C SER A 176 -9.48 -6.89 4.02
N GLY A 177 -8.57 -7.82 3.71
CA GLY A 177 -7.44 -7.56 2.80
C GLY A 177 -6.22 -6.87 3.45
N SER A 178 -6.21 -6.77 4.77
CA SER A 178 -5.07 -6.30 5.57
C SER A 178 -4.37 -7.46 6.26
N PHE A 179 -3.10 -7.28 6.62
CA PHE A 179 -2.27 -8.32 7.21
C PHE A 179 -1.75 -7.89 8.58
N ALA A 180 -1.85 -8.76 9.58
CA ALA A 180 -1.32 -8.51 10.92
C ALA A 180 0.19 -8.22 10.93
N THR A 181 0.94 -8.72 9.93
CA THR A 181 2.37 -8.43 9.77
C THR A 181 2.67 -6.95 9.52
N ALA A 182 1.75 -6.20 8.90
CA ALA A 182 1.91 -4.75 8.75
C ALA A 182 1.86 -4.03 10.10
N VAL A 183 0.99 -4.51 10.99
CA VAL A 183 0.85 -3.97 12.36
C VAL A 183 2.02 -4.38 13.24
N LEU A 184 2.43 -5.65 13.19
CA LEU A 184 3.53 -6.17 14.01
C LEU A 184 4.86 -5.47 13.73
N ARG A 185 5.11 -5.03 12.49
CA ARG A 185 6.30 -4.22 12.15
C ARG A 185 6.42 -2.93 12.93
N GLU A 186 5.31 -2.36 13.40
CA GLU A 186 5.32 -1.16 14.25
C GLU A 186 5.56 -1.48 15.74
N PHE A 187 5.39 -2.75 16.14
CA PHE A 187 5.57 -3.19 17.53
C PHE A 187 6.96 -3.78 17.80
N VAL A 188 7.56 -4.44 16.80
CA VAL A 188 8.81 -5.18 16.97
C VAL A 188 9.73 -4.98 15.78
N ASP A 189 11.01 -4.73 16.07
CA ASP A 189 12.07 -4.92 15.09
C ASP A 189 12.38 -6.41 15.03
N TRP A 190 12.10 -7.03 13.89
CA TRP A 190 12.30 -8.47 13.70
C TRP A 190 13.26 -8.73 12.53
N ARG A 191 14.05 -9.79 12.65
CA ARG A 191 14.85 -10.29 11.52
C ARG A 191 14.33 -11.67 11.20
N ASN A 192 13.96 -11.89 9.95
CA ASN A 192 13.70 -13.25 9.49
C ASN A 192 14.98 -14.06 9.72
N PRO A 193 14.93 -15.21 10.40
CA PRO A 193 16.10 -16.05 10.56
C PRO A 193 16.60 -16.41 9.15
N GLN A 194 17.85 -16.05 8.85
CA GLN A 194 18.48 -16.55 7.63
C GLN A 194 18.63 -18.07 7.78
N PRO A 195 18.33 -18.87 6.74
CA PRO A 195 18.71 -20.27 6.77
C PRO A 195 20.24 -20.34 6.96
N GLU A 196 20.69 -21.12 7.94
CA GLU A 196 22.10 -21.46 8.09
C GLU A 196 22.58 -22.04 6.75
N GLN A 197 23.68 -21.47 6.22
CA GLN A 197 24.34 -21.96 5.01
C GLN A 197 24.99 -23.32 5.26
#